data_AF-A0A818MD32-F1
#
_entry.id   AF-A0A818MD32-F1
#
_cell.length_a   1.000
_cell.length_b   1.000
_cell.length_c   1.000
_cell.angle_alpha   90.00
_cell.angle_beta   90.00
_cell.angle_gamma   90.00
#
_symmetry.space_group_name_H-M   'P 1'
#
loop_
_entity.id
_entity.type
_entity.pdbx_description
1 polymer ?
#
loop_
_entity_poly.entity_id
_entity_poly.type
_entity_poly.pdbx_seq_one_letter_code
_entity_poly.pdbx_strand_id
1 'polypeptide(L)'
;MKNKIKNKSLTFICQHLRLIDSGQHSNLSASIYLCLAELCATLKVYSIAELPSFMPHVLQTYQSDNILRNELLLTSVIACLSKLVRTLCNYLTPYLPSIIKRTCTLLTHPSALNDQRLRTMWSHIALHVPHRLLFPILYDVIDKNEFQLNDLEPLMTLLKQSLSIATLDDLSNNYTLLKQLFLKLFTLRTSHIKKMSPNQMNIYEDYVFDCFAELVMRLSEETFRPLFYTIYEWAVYNEPPSEYTLTFYRLTYILSKKLKGLFTLFAGHIIQHSSNILNQLNSSKSGESSNEFKINFRKKHVEENQFELINGILGTISNLCLFDSVGFITDERFQLLMMPIVDQMENLTSNENYSQWIQQYVSPCIVNLTSATKEEALWRQIHYQILLKTRSDLSKVRLATLHVVQDLSRKLGMNYQGLLPEAIPFMAELMEDPNDEVEKTCHRVIIDMESTLGESLQDYFNS
;
A
#
# COMPACT_ATOMS: atom_id res chain seq x y z
N MET A 1 32.34 -15.54 -44.65
CA MET A 1 31.17 -16.06 -45.40
C MET A 1 29.93 -16.27 -44.53
N LYS A 2 30.00 -16.97 -43.39
CA LYS A 2 28.83 -17.19 -42.49
C LYS A 2 28.12 -15.90 -42.05
N ASN A 3 28.84 -14.82 -41.74
CA ASN A 3 28.22 -13.54 -41.34
C ASN A 3 27.55 -12.78 -42.52
N LYS A 4 28.05 -12.93 -43.76
CA LYS A 4 27.42 -12.34 -44.95
C LYS A 4 26.11 -13.03 -45.33
N ILE A 5 26.03 -14.36 -45.16
CA ILE A 5 24.80 -15.14 -45.41
C ILE A 5 23.74 -14.84 -44.35
N LYS A 6 24.16 -14.78 -43.09
CA LYS A 6 23.33 -14.42 -41.93
C LYS A 6 22.66 -13.04 -42.06
N ASN A 7 23.39 -12.03 -42.53
CA ASN A 7 22.82 -10.70 -42.73
C ASN A 7 21.81 -10.68 -43.91
N LYS A 8 22.09 -11.41 -45.00
CA LYS A 8 21.16 -11.54 -46.13
C LYS A 8 19.82 -12.18 -45.74
N SER A 9 19.81 -13.18 -44.85
CA SER A 9 18.57 -13.79 -44.35
C SER A 9 17.71 -12.79 -43.57
N LEU A 10 18.34 -11.93 -42.74
CA LEU A 10 17.61 -10.90 -42.01
C LEU A 10 17.09 -9.81 -42.94
N THR A 11 17.90 -9.32 -43.89
CA THR A 11 17.46 -8.36 -44.90
C THR A 11 16.32 -8.91 -45.76
N PHE A 12 16.35 -10.19 -46.11
CA PHE A 12 15.27 -10.87 -46.85
C PHE A 12 13.96 -10.89 -46.04
N ILE A 13 14.00 -11.24 -44.75
CA ILE A 13 12.80 -11.16 -43.89
C ILE A 13 12.31 -9.72 -43.74
N CYS A 14 13.21 -8.74 -43.63
CA CYS A 14 12.83 -7.32 -43.57
C CYS A 14 12.13 -6.84 -44.85
N GLN A 15 12.52 -7.35 -46.02
CA GLN A 15 11.82 -7.09 -47.28
C GLN A 15 10.42 -7.71 -47.30
N HIS A 16 10.27 -8.93 -46.76
CA HIS A 16 8.96 -9.59 -46.66
C HIS A 16 8.04 -8.97 -45.61
N LEU A 17 8.57 -8.40 -44.53
CA LEU A 17 7.79 -7.63 -43.56
C LEU A 17 7.10 -6.42 -44.20
N ARG A 18 7.73 -5.77 -45.19
CA ARG A 18 7.13 -4.66 -45.95
C ARG A 18 5.98 -5.08 -46.87
N LEU A 19 5.86 -6.36 -47.19
CA LEU A 19 4.80 -6.90 -48.06
C LEU A 19 3.53 -7.30 -47.27
N ILE A 20 3.61 -7.31 -45.93
CA ILE A 20 2.54 -7.77 -45.03
C ILE A 20 1.50 -6.68 -44.73
N ASP A 21 1.74 -5.43 -45.14
CA ASP A 21 0.81 -4.30 -44.95
C ASP A 21 -0.57 -4.47 -45.62
N SER A 22 -0.80 -5.57 -46.37
CA SER A 22 -2.07 -5.87 -47.04
C SER A 22 -3.10 -6.66 -46.19
N GLY A 23 -2.77 -7.08 -44.96
CA GLY A 23 -3.75 -7.63 -44.01
C GLY A 23 -4.40 -8.99 -44.38
N GLN A 24 -4.02 -9.61 -45.49
CA GLN A 24 -4.72 -10.80 -46.03
C GLN A 24 -4.20 -12.15 -45.50
N HIS A 25 -3.04 -12.22 -44.83
CA HIS A 25 -2.44 -13.48 -44.36
C HIS A 25 -1.89 -13.41 -42.93
N SER A 26 -2.76 -13.55 -41.94
CA SER A 26 -2.41 -13.60 -40.52
C SER A 26 -1.42 -14.70 -40.15
N ASN A 27 -1.58 -15.91 -40.72
CA ASN A 27 -0.69 -17.05 -40.47
C ASN A 27 0.73 -16.83 -41.01
N LEU A 28 0.85 -16.18 -42.18
CA LEU A 28 2.13 -15.81 -42.76
C LEU A 28 2.83 -14.78 -41.88
N SER A 29 2.09 -13.76 -41.43
CA SER A 29 2.57 -12.71 -40.53
C SER A 29 3.10 -13.28 -39.22
N ALA A 30 2.32 -14.18 -38.60
CA ALA A 30 2.72 -14.89 -37.39
C ALA A 30 4.05 -15.67 -37.58
N SER A 31 4.16 -16.43 -38.67
CA SER A 31 5.36 -17.21 -38.98
C SER A 31 6.59 -16.31 -39.20
N ILE A 32 6.40 -15.15 -39.83
CA ILE A 32 7.46 -14.17 -40.07
C ILE A 32 7.97 -13.57 -38.74
N TYR A 33 7.08 -13.21 -37.81
CA TYR A 33 7.50 -12.71 -36.50
C TYR A 33 8.27 -13.74 -35.68
N LEU A 34 7.86 -15.00 -35.71
CA LEU A 34 8.59 -16.09 -35.04
C LEU A 34 9.96 -16.33 -35.68
N CYS A 35 10.05 -16.30 -37.00
CA CYS A 35 11.32 -16.45 -37.72
C CYS A 35 12.28 -15.27 -37.44
N LEU A 36 11.75 -14.04 -37.47
CA LEU A 36 12.48 -12.83 -37.09
C LEU A 36 13.04 -12.94 -35.66
N ALA A 37 12.24 -13.43 -34.72
CA ALA A 37 12.65 -13.62 -33.32
C ALA A 37 13.85 -14.57 -33.22
N GLU A 38 13.80 -15.72 -33.89
CA GLU A 38 14.86 -16.73 -33.83
C GLU A 38 16.11 -16.30 -34.59
N LEU A 39 15.96 -15.59 -35.71
CA LEU A 39 17.09 -14.94 -36.39
C LEU A 39 17.76 -13.91 -35.48
N CYS A 40 17.02 -12.99 -34.86
CA CYS A 40 17.61 -11.99 -33.97
C CYS A 40 18.34 -12.65 -32.79
N ALA A 41 17.81 -13.75 -32.26
CA ALA A 41 18.46 -14.45 -31.16
C ALA A 41 19.73 -15.21 -31.56
N THR A 42 19.78 -15.76 -32.77
CA THR A 42 20.97 -16.44 -33.29
C THR A 42 22.04 -15.47 -33.79
N LEU A 43 21.62 -14.28 -34.26
CA LEU A 43 22.51 -13.23 -34.76
C LEU A 43 22.99 -12.27 -33.67
N LYS A 44 22.22 -12.06 -32.60
CA LYS A 44 22.54 -11.13 -31.50
C LYS A 44 22.99 -9.77 -32.03
N VAL A 45 24.19 -9.31 -31.68
CA VAL A 45 24.74 -8.00 -32.06
C VAL A 45 24.72 -7.75 -33.58
N TYR A 46 24.78 -8.79 -34.41
CA TYR A 46 24.74 -8.63 -35.87
C TYR A 46 23.37 -8.22 -36.42
N SER A 47 22.28 -8.34 -35.66
CA SER A 47 20.94 -7.88 -36.10
C SER A 47 20.67 -6.41 -35.78
N ILE A 48 21.56 -5.71 -35.06
CA ILE A 48 21.35 -4.32 -34.62
C ILE A 48 21.20 -3.36 -35.80
N ALA A 49 21.98 -3.55 -36.87
CA ALA A 49 21.96 -2.67 -38.04
C ALA A 49 20.59 -2.66 -38.74
N GLU A 50 19.85 -3.77 -38.66
CA GLU A 50 18.52 -3.94 -39.27
C GLU A 50 17.39 -3.68 -38.27
N LEU A 51 17.68 -3.48 -36.97
CA LEU A 51 16.65 -3.22 -35.97
C LEU A 51 15.72 -2.04 -36.34
N PRO A 52 16.23 -0.89 -36.84
CA PRO A 52 15.37 0.20 -37.29
C PRO A 52 14.50 -0.13 -38.50
N SER A 53 14.87 -1.15 -39.31
CA SER A 53 14.12 -1.49 -40.52
C SER A 53 12.89 -2.34 -40.21
N PHE A 54 12.94 -3.22 -39.22
CA PHE A 54 11.81 -4.09 -38.86
C PHE A 54 11.04 -3.69 -37.60
N MET A 55 11.68 -3.05 -36.61
CA MET A 55 11.02 -2.77 -35.32
C MET A 55 9.77 -1.89 -35.44
N PRO A 56 9.72 -0.86 -36.32
CA PRO A 56 8.49 -0.10 -36.54
C PRO A 56 7.29 -0.96 -36.97
N HIS A 57 7.50 -1.99 -37.80
CA HIS A 57 6.44 -2.89 -38.26
C HIS A 57 5.95 -3.80 -37.13
N VAL A 58 6.88 -4.31 -36.29
CA VAL A 58 6.54 -5.07 -35.08
C VAL A 58 5.67 -4.22 -34.15
N LEU A 59 6.07 -2.96 -33.90
CA LEU A 59 5.32 -2.05 -33.05
C LEU A 59 3.97 -1.67 -33.64
N GLN A 60 3.89 -1.37 -34.93
CA GLN A 60 2.63 -1.04 -35.61
C GLN A 60 1.63 -2.19 -35.49
N THR A 61 2.09 -3.43 -35.67
CA THR A 61 1.23 -4.60 -35.49
C THR A 61 0.82 -4.77 -34.02
N TYR A 62 1.77 -4.65 -33.09
CA TYR A 62 1.52 -4.77 -31.66
C TYR A 62 0.53 -3.73 -31.12
N GLN A 63 0.61 -2.50 -31.64
CA GLN A 63 -0.25 -1.37 -31.29
C GLN A 63 -1.62 -1.44 -31.95
N SER A 64 -1.79 -2.21 -33.04
CA SER A 64 -3.09 -2.35 -33.71
C SER A 64 -4.11 -3.07 -32.81
N ASP A 65 -5.35 -2.60 -32.77
CA ASP A 65 -6.43 -3.28 -32.01
C ASP A 65 -6.93 -4.56 -32.68
N ASN A 66 -6.64 -4.72 -33.97
CA ASN A 66 -6.90 -5.96 -34.70
C ASN A 66 -6.11 -7.15 -34.13
N ILE A 67 -5.00 -6.91 -33.42
CA ILE A 67 -4.21 -7.98 -32.81
C ILE A 67 -5.00 -8.77 -31.76
N LEU A 68 -5.95 -8.13 -31.06
CA LEU A 68 -6.80 -8.78 -30.05
C LEU A 68 -7.80 -9.77 -30.67
N ARG A 69 -8.11 -9.62 -31.97
CA ARG A 69 -8.99 -10.53 -32.70
C ARG A 69 -8.24 -11.76 -33.23
N ASN A 70 -6.91 -11.78 -33.14
CA ASN A 70 -6.08 -12.83 -33.72
C ASN A 70 -5.06 -13.34 -32.70
N GLU A 71 -5.45 -14.37 -31.94
CA GLU A 71 -4.63 -14.96 -30.88
C GLU A 71 -3.27 -15.46 -31.39
N LEU A 72 -3.23 -16.05 -32.59
CA LEU A 72 -2.00 -16.55 -33.20
C LEU A 72 -1.02 -15.40 -33.48
N LEU A 73 -1.52 -14.30 -34.04
CA LEU A 73 -0.72 -13.11 -34.33
C LEU A 73 -0.24 -12.46 -33.03
N LEU A 74 -1.12 -12.28 -32.03
CA LEU A 74 -0.78 -11.75 -30.71
C LEU A 74 0.34 -12.58 -30.05
N THR A 75 0.16 -13.89 -30.00
CA THR A 75 1.14 -14.84 -29.47
C THR A 75 2.50 -14.68 -30.15
N SER A 76 2.50 -14.61 -31.49
CA SER A 76 3.72 -14.57 -32.29
C SER A 76 4.48 -13.25 -32.09
N VAL A 77 3.76 -12.13 -32.01
CA VAL A 77 4.35 -10.81 -31.73
C VAL A 77 4.88 -10.74 -30.30
N ILE A 78 4.14 -11.25 -29.30
CA ILE A 78 4.61 -11.31 -27.90
C ILE A 78 5.87 -12.17 -27.80
N ALA A 79 5.90 -13.34 -28.44
CA ALA A 79 7.08 -14.21 -28.47
C ALA A 79 8.28 -13.51 -29.13
N CYS A 80 8.04 -12.77 -30.21
CA CYS A 80 9.06 -11.98 -30.89
C CYS A 80 9.63 -10.90 -29.97
N LEU A 81 8.78 -10.05 -29.38
CA LEU A 81 9.19 -9.01 -28.43
C LEU A 81 9.94 -9.58 -27.22
N SER A 82 9.43 -10.68 -26.65
CA SER A 82 10.05 -11.39 -25.52
C SER A 82 11.48 -11.85 -25.85
N LYS A 83 11.70 -12.41 -27.04
CA LYS A 83 13.03 -12.82 -27.51
C LYS A 83 13.94 -11.63 -27.79
N LEU A 84 13.40 -10.55 -28.38
CA LEU A 84 14.15 -9.31 -28.64
C LEU A 84 14.61 -8.65 -27.33
N VAL A 85 13.73 -8.54 -26.33
CA VAL A 85 14.08 -8.01 -25.00
C VAL A 85 15.22 -8.81 -24.38
N ARG A 86 15.17 -10.14 -24.45
CA ARG A 86 16.24 -11.00 -23.91
C ARG A 86 17.59 -10.89 -24.61
N THR A 87 17.60 -10.50 -25.89
CA THR A 87 18.80 -10.60 -26.75
C THR A 87 19.40 -9.25 -27.10
N LEU A 88 18.57 -8.21 -27.21
CA LEU A 88 18.93 -6.88 -27.70
C LEU A 88 18.50 -5.75 -26.75
N CYS A 89 18.20 -6.03 -25.46
CA CYS A 89 17.69 -5.05 -24.48
C CYS A 89 18.39 -3.68 -24.53
N ASN A 90 19.73 -3.66 -24.62
CA ASN A 90 20.54 -2.43 -24.66
C ASN A 90 20.24 -1.50 -25.84
N TYR A 91 19.62 -2.02 -26.91
CA TYR A 91 19.34 -1.30 -28.15
C TYR A 91 17.85 -1.03 -28.35
N LEU A 92 17.00 -1.47 -27.41
CA LEU A 92 15.55 -1.29 -27.49
C LEU A 92 15.05 0.03 -26.89
N THR A 93 15.93 0.85 -26.29
CA THR A 93 15.58 2.11 -25.62
C THR A 93 14.58 2.99 -26.39
N PRO A 94 14.73 3.23 -27.71
CA PRO A 94 13.78 4.08 -28.46
C PRO A 94 12.36 3.49 -28.57
N TYR A 95 12.23 2.18 -28.44
CA TYR A 95 11.00 1.42 -28.66
C TYR A 95 10.32 1.02 -27.36
N LEU A 96 11.08 0.93 -26.25
CA LEU A 96 10.59 0.53 -24.94
C LEU A 96 9.40 1.35 -24.43
N PRO A 97 9.34 2.69 -24.56
CA PRO A 97 8.15 3.44 -24.14
C PRO A 97 6.86 2.97 -24.83
N SER A 98 6.93 2.70 -26.14
CA SER A 98 5.79 2.21 -26.92
C SER A 98 5.40 0.77 -26.55
N ILE A 99 6.39 -0.08 -26.27
CA ILE A 99 6.16 -1.46 -25.79
C ILE A 99 5.47 -1.39 -24.43
N ILE A 100 6.05 -0.66 -23.47
CA ILE A 100 5.55 -0.52 -22.09
C ILE A 100 4.09 -0.07 -22.09
N LYS A 101 3.77 1.05 -22.76
CA LYS A 101 2.40 1.57 -22.84
C LYS A 101 1.42 0.53 -23.38
N ARG A 102 1.74 -0.07 -24.54
CA ARG A 102 0.83 -1.05 -25.17
C ARG A 102 0.69 -2.30 -24.31
N THR A 103 1.78 -2.80 -23.71
CA THR A 103 1.72 -3.97 -22.83
C THR A 103 0.84 -3.71 -21.61
N CYS A 104 0.91 -2.52 -21.00
CA CYS A 104 0.00 -2.17 -19.90
C CYS A 104 -1.47 -2.19 -20.34
N THR A 105 -1.80 -1.58 -21.48
CA THR A 105 -3.18 -1.60 -22.00
C THR A 105 -3.68 -3.01 -22.33
N LEU A 106 -2.80 -3.91 -22.77
CA LEU A 106 -3.16 -5.30 -23.06
C LEU A 106 -3.33 -6.10 -21.76
N LEU A 107 -2.47 -5.87 -20.76
CA LEU A 107 -2.55 -6.51 -19.45
C LEU A 107 -3.79 -6.08 -18.66
N THR A 108 -4.46 -5.00 -19.04
CA THR A 108 -5.75 -4.57 -18.47
C THR A 108 -6.95 -4.89 -19.36
N HIS A 109 -6.75 -5.34 -20.59
CA HIS A 109 -7.83 -5.65 -21.52
C HIS A 109 -8.45 -7.03 -21.21
N PRO A 110 -9.80 -7.17 -21.17
CA PRO A 110 -10.47 -8.43 -20.81
C PRO A 110 -10.01 -9.65 -21.63
N SER A 111 -9.72 -9.45 -22.92
CA SER A 111 -9.28 -10.51 -23.83
C SER A 111 -7.83 -10.98 -23.61
N ALA A 112 -6.99 -10.21 -22.90
CA ALA A 112 -5.57 -10.50 -22.73
C ALA A 112 -5.10 -10.50 -21.27
N LEU A 113 -5.98 -10.14 -20.32
CA LEU A 113 -5.73 -10.11 -18.87
C LEU A 113 -5.05 -11.39 -18.34
N ASN A 114 -5.49 -12.55 -18.85
CA ASN A 114 -5.01 -13.87 -18.40
C ASN A 114 -3.92 -14.48 -19.29
N ASP A 115 -3.36 -13.73 -20.25
CA ASP A 115 -2.31 -14.25 -21.12
C ASP A 115 -0.96 -14.37 -20.38
N GLN A 116 -0.60 -15.61 -20.05
CA GLN A 116 0.65 -15.93 -19.36
C GLN A 116 1.90 -15.56 -20.18
N ARG A 117 1.82 -15.58 -21.52
CA ARG A 117 2.94 -15.23 -22.41
C ARG A 117 3.21 -13.73 -22.33
N LEU A 118 2.15 -12.91 -22.28
CA LEU A 118 2.24 -11.47 -22.09
C LEU A 118 2.89 -11.14 -20.74
N ARG A 119 2.45 -11.79 -19.66
CA ARG A 119 3.05 -11.65 -18.32
C ARG A 119 4.51 -12.09 -18.28
N THR A 120 4.86 -13.18 -18.98
CA THR A 120 6.25 -13.65 -19.08
C THR A 120 7.13 -12.63 -19.83
N MET A 121 6.62 -12.05 -20.93
CA MET A 121 7.32 -10.99 -21.66
C MET A 121 7.51 -9.75 -20.78
N TRP A 122 6.50 -9.38 -19.99
CA TRP A 122 6.59 -8.31 -19.00
C TRP A 122 7.70 -8.54 -17.98
N SER A 123 7.78 -9.75 -17.41
CA SER A 123 8.86 -10.14 -16.50
C SER A 123 10.24 -10.12 -17.18
N HIS A 124 10.34 -10.44 -18.47
CA HIS A 124 11.60 -10.33 -19.20
C HIS A 124 12.06 -8.87 -19.37
N ILE A 125 11.13 -7.91 -19.49
CA ILE A 125 11.50 -6.48 -19.48
C ILE A 125 12.13 -6.15 -18.13
N ALA A 126 11.49 -6.56 -17.02
CA ALA A 126 12.01 -6.33 -15.69
C ALA A 126 13.42 -6.92 -15.50
N LEU A 127 13.62 -8.16 -15.96
CA LEU A 127 14.82 -8.95 -15.73
C LEU A 127 16.01 -8.59 -16.61
N HIS A 128 15.77 -8.22 -17.87
CA HIS A 128 16.84 -8.10 -18.87
C HIS A 128 17.15 -6.66 -19.28
N VAL A 129 16.23 -5.71 -19.11
CA VAL A 129 16.51 -4.32 -19.43
C VAL A 129 17.32 -3.70 -18.29
N PRO A 130 18.52 -3.15 -18.57
CA PRO A 130 19.32 -2.50 -17.53
C PRO A 130 18.55 -1.37 -16.83
N HIS A 131 18.63 -1.30 -15.50
CA HIS A 131 17.91 -0.30 -14.71
C HIS A 131 18.24 1.15 -15.09
N ARG A 132 19.50 1.42 -15.48
CA ARG A 132 19.94 2.72 -16.03
C ARG A 132 19.16 3.19 -17.27
N LEU A 133 18.52 2.26 -17.98
CA LEU A 133 17.66 2.56 -19.14
C LEU A 133 16.19 2.52 -18.72
N LEU A 134 15.80 1.50 -17.96
CA LEU A 134 14.40 1.26 -17.61
C LEU A 134 13.83 2.33 -16.67
N PHE A 135 14.54 2.72 -15.61
CA PHE A 135 14.02 3.68 -14.65
C PHE A 135 13.76 5.06 -15.26
N PRO A 136 14.66 5.66 -16.07
CA PRO A 136 14.35 6.89 -16.80
C PRO A 136 13.13 6.78 -17.71
N ILE A 137 12.97 5.66 -18.41
CA ILE A 137 11.81 5.44 -19.29
C ILE A 137 10.51 5.37 -18.47
N LEU A 138 10.50 4.62 -17.36
CA LEU A 138 9.34 4.53 -16.48
C LEU A 138 9.00 5.88 -15.86
N TYR A 139 10.03 6.64 -15.46
CA TYR A 139 9.85 8.02 -15.01
C TYR A 139 9.17 8.86 -16.07
N ASP A 140 9.68 8.89 -17.31
CA ASP A 140 9.11 9.70 -18.39
C ASP A 140 7.67 9.30 -18.73
N VAL A 141 7.35 8.01 -18.77
CA VAL A 141 5.99 7.51 -19.06
C VAL A 141 5.01 7.95 -17.98
N ILE A 142 5.43 7.88 -16.71
CA ILE A 142 4.61 8.31 -15.56
C ILE A 142 4.54 9.84 -15.50
N ASP A 143 5.65 10.52 -15.75
CA ASP A 143 5.77 11.97 -15.64
C ASP A 143 4.88 12.68 -16.67
N LYS A 144 4.89 12.19 -17.91
CA LYS A 144 4.07 12.74 -18.99
C LYS A 144 2.59 12.32 -18.90
N ASN A 145 2.21 11.53 -17.89
CA ASN A 145 0.86 10.96 -17.74
C ASN A 145 0.38 10.24 -19.02
N GLU A 146 1.28 9.53 -19.71
CA GLU A 146 0.99 8.90 -21.00
C GLU A 146 0.36 7.50 -20.85
N PHE A 147 -0.36 7.27 -19.74
CA PHE A 147 -0.99 6.00 -19.40
C PHE A 147 -2.40 6.23 -18.84
N GLN A 148 -3.30 5.26 -19.01
CA GLN A 148 -4.61 5.31 -18.35
C GLN A 148 -4.46 4.86 -16.90
N LEU A 149 -5.31 5.33 -15.99
CA LEU A 149 -5.25 4.93 -14.58
C LEU A 149 -5.24 3.41 -14.37
N ASN A 150 -6.00 2.66 -15.18
CA ASN A 150 -6.02 1.20 -15.13
C ASN A 150 -4.64 0.58 -15.43
N ASP A 151 -3.83 1.23 -16.26
CA ASP A 151 -2.49 0.78 -16.63
C ASP A 151 -1.47 0.90 -15.48
N LEU A 152 -1.85 1.57 -14.38
CA LEU A 152 -0.98 1.77 -13.22
C LEU A 152 -0.59 0.45 -12.55
N GLU A 153 -1.49 -0.52 -12.42
CA GLU A 153 -1.18 -1.82 -11.81
C GLU A 153 -0.06 -2.56 -12.58
N PRO A 154 -0.17 -2.78 -13.90
CA PRO A 154 0.93 -3.34 -14.68
C PRO A 154 2.25 -2.56 -14.57
N LEU A 155 2.19 -1.22 -14.59
CA LEU A 155 3.37 -0.36 -14.46
C LEU A 155 4.05 -0.53 -13.10
N MET A 156 3.29 -0.50 -12.01
CA MET A 156 3.81 -0.70 -10.66
C MET A 156 4.33 -2.12 -10.48
N THR A 157 3.71 -3.11 -11.11
CA THR A 157 4.19 -4.50 -11.12
C THR A 157 5.56 -4.60 -11.80
N LEU A 158 5.75 -3.92 -12.94
CA LEU A 158 7.05 -3.87 -13.63
C LEU A 158 8.11 -3.21 -12.76
N LEU A 159 7.81 -2.02 -12.25
CA LEU A 159 8.74 -1.27 -11.41
C LEU A 159 9.11 -2.06 -10.16
N LYS A 160 8.14 -2.70 -9.50
CA LYS A 160 8.36 -3.54 -8.32
C LYS A 160 9.27 -4.73 -8.63
N GLN A 161 9.01 -5.46 -9.73
CA GLN A 161 9.87 -6.57 -10.14
C GLN A 161 11.29 -6.09 -10.43
N SER A 162 11.45 -4.97 -11.13
CA SER A 162 12.76 -4.38 -11.39
C SER A 162 13.48 -3.95 -10.10
N LEU A 163 12.77 -3.36 -9.14
CA LEU A 163 13.33 -2.96 -7.84
C LEU A 163 13.79 -4.18 -7.02
N SER A 164 13.04 -5.28 -7.04
CA SER A 164 13.37 -6.50 -6.30
C SER A 164 14.72 -7.11 -6.72
N ILE A 165 15.11 -6.92 -7.99
CA ILE A 165 16.38 -7.41 -8.55
C ILE A 165 17.46 -6.33 -8.69
N ALA A 166 17.14 -5.06 -8.44
CA ALA A 166 18.07 -3.94 -8.62
C ALA A 166 19.24 -4.05 -7.64
N THR A 167 20.47 -3.84 -8.09
CA THR A 167 21.65 -3.81 -7.21
C THR A 167 21.69 -2.51 -6.39
N LEU A 168 22.51 -2.45 -5.34
CA LEU A 168 22.73 -1.21 -4.58
C LEU A 168 23.29 -0.09 -5.47
N ASP A 169 24.12 -0.44 -6.46
CA ASP A 169 24.65 0.51 -7.45
C ASP A 169 23.54 1.03 -8.37
N ASP A 170 22.62 0.16 -8.82
CA ASP A 170 21.47 0.61 -9.62
C ASP A 170 20.60 1.60 -8.83
N LEU A 171 20.34 1.31 -7.56
CA LEU A 171 19.51 2.14 -6.69
C LEU A 171 20.19 3.48 -6.36
N SER A 172 21.47 3.48 -6.00
CA SER A 172 22.21 4.71 -5.69
C SER A 172 22.30 5.65 -6.90
N ASN A 173 22.59 5.11 -8.10
CA ASN A 173 22.67 5.90 -9.32
C ASN A 173 21.33 6.50 -9.76
N ASN A 174 20.21 5.88 -9.39
CA ASN A 174 18.86 6.32 -9.77
C ASN A 174 18.04 6.87 -8.59
N TYR A 175 18.65 7.07 -7.43
CA TYR A 175 17.95 7.41 -6.19
C TYR A 175 17.12 8.69 -6.34
N THR A 176 17.71 9.76 -6.89
CA THR A 176 17.02 11.04 -7.11
C THR A 176 15.81 10.89 -8.03
N LEU A 177 15.95 10.11 -9.10
CA LEU A 177 14.89 9.84 -10.05
C LEU A 177 13.75 9.04 -9.41
N LEU A 178 14.06 7.98 -8.67
CA LEU A 178 13.08 7.16 -7.95
C LEU A 178 12.37 7.97 -6.86
N LYS A 179 13.10 8.83 -6.14
CA LYS A 179 12.52 9.76 -5.16
C LYS A 179 11.49 10.67 -5.81
N GLN A 180 11.85 11.32 -6.93
CA GLN A 180 10.92 12.20 -7.66
C GLN A 180 9.72 11.43 -8.22
N LEU A 181 9.95 10.22 -8.73
CA LEU A 181 8.90 9.35 -9.24
C LEU A 181 7.84 9.05 -8.19
N PHE A 182 8.27 8.57 -7.01
CA PHE A 182 7.35 8.20 -5.95
C PHE A 182 6.65 9.40 -5.33
N LEU A 183 7.34 10.54 -5.14
CA LEU A 183 6.69 11.77 -4.71
C LEU A 183 5.59 12.21 -5.69
N LYS A 184 5.81 12.06 -6.99
CA LYS A 184 4.75 12.29 -7.99
C LYS A 184 3.61 11.30 -7.87
N LEU A 185 3.89 10.00 -7.73
CA LEU A 185 2.87 8.96 -7.57
C LEU A 185 2.04 9.13 -6.29
N PHE A 186 2.61 9.68 -5.22
CA PHE A 186 1.85 10.00 -4.00
C PHE A 186 0.84 11.15 -4.19
N THR A 187 0.91 11.91 -5.29
CA THR A 187 -0.08 12.95 -5.63
C THR A 187 -1.31 12.42 -6.38
N LEU A 188 -1.44 11.10 -6.59
CA LEU A 188 -2.55 10.49 -7.33
C LEU A 188 -3.92 10.91 -6.78
N ARG A 189 -4.09 10.85 -5.45
CA ARG A 189 -5.33 11.27 -4.77
C ARG A 189 -5.72 12.69 -5.14
N THR A 190 -4.80 13.63 -4.95
CA THR A 190 -5.01 15.05 -5.25
C THR A 190 -5.30 15.29 -6.73
N SER A 191 -4.64 14.55 -7.62
CA SER A 191 -4.78 14.68 -9.08
C SER A 191 -6.11 14.13 -9.61
N HIS A 192 -6.70 13.13 -8.94
CA HIS A 192 -7.92 12.45 -9.40
C HIS A 192 -9.10 12.55 -8.43
N ILE A 193 -9.04 13.43 -7.42
CA ILE A 193 -10.08 13.59 -6.38
C ILE A 193 -11.51 13.79 -6.90
N LYS A 194 -11.67 14.41 -8.08
CA LYS A 194 -13.00 14.64 -8.69
C LYS A 194 -13.49 13.49 -9.57
N LYS A 195 -12.61 12.54 -9.91
CA LYS A 195 -12.86 11.54 -10.97
C LYS A 195 -13.37 10.20 -10.44
N MET A 196 -13.15 9.87 -9.17
CA MET A 196 -13.45 8.55 -8.60
C MET A 196 -13.81 8.64 -7.11
N SER A 197 -14.33 7.54 -6.53
CA SER A 197 -14.57 7.44 -5.08
C SER A 197 -13.27 7.15 -4.30
N PRO A 198 -13.23 7.41 -2.97
CA PRO A 198 -12.08 7.07 -2.14
C PRO A 198 -11.69 5.60 -2.24
N ASN A 199 -12.65 4.68 -2.16
CA ASN A 199 -12.39 3.24 -2.26
C ASN A 199 -11.74 2.84 -3.60
N GLN A 200 -12.12 3.47 -4.71
CA GLN A 200 -11.48 3.24 -6.01
C GLN A 200 -10.05 3.82 -6.03
N MET A 201 -9.85 5.02 -5.46
CA MET A 201 -8.52 5.62 -5.33
C MET A 201 -7.57 4.74 -4.51
N ASN A 202 -8.08 4.13 -3.44
CA ASN A 202 -7.31 3.29 -2.53
C ASN A 202 -6.64 2.13 -3.26
N ILE A 203 -7.35 1.48 -4.19
CA ILE A 203 -6.82 0.39 -5.01
C ILE A 203 -5.58 0.84 -5.80
N TYR A 204 -5.65 2.03 -6.43
CA TYR A 204 -4.53 2.56 -7.21
C TYR A 204 -3.34 2.95 -6.35
N GLU A 205 -3.60 3.59 -5.22
CA GLU A 205 -2.56 3.92 -4.24
C GLU A 205 -1.91 2.66 -3.66
N ASP A 206 -2.66 1.58 -3.43
CA ASP A 206 -2.12 0.33 -2.89
C ASP A 206 -1.08 -0.30 -3.82
N TYR A 207 -1.29 -0.23 -5.15
CA TYR A 207 -0.25 -0.65 -6.11
C TYR A 207 1.03 0.17 -5.99
N VAL A 208 0.91 1.49 -5.78
CA VAL A 208 2.06 2.38 -5.59
C VAL A 208 2.76 2.10 -4.27
N PHE A 209 2.00 1.93 -3.18
CA PHE A 209 2.54 1.69 -1.86
C PHE A 209 3.23 0.32 -1.76
N ASP A 210 2.67 -0.71 -2.39
CA ASP A 210 3.31 -2.02 -2.48
C ASP A 210 4.61 -1.98 -3.29
N CYS A 211 4.68 -1.14 -4.32
CA CYS A 211 5.89 -0.91 -5.10
C CYS A 211 6.93 -0.10 -4.30
N PHE A 212 6.50 0.95 -3.59
CA PHE A 212 7.37 1.75 -2.75
C PHE A 212 7.92 0.96 -1.57
N ALA A 213 7.11 0.12 -0.95
CA ALA A 213 7.56 -0.78 0.11
C ALA A 213 8.68 -1.71 -0.39
N GLU A 214 8.63 -2.17 -1.64
CA GLU A 214 9.73 -2.93 -2.25
C GLU A 214 11.03 -2.11 -2.32
N LEU A 215 10.95 -0.84 -2.75
CA LEU A 215 12.11 0.06 -2.73
C LEU A 215 12.65 0.22 -1.30
N VAL A 216 11.78 0.49 -0.33
CA VAL A 216 12.19 0.70 1.07
C VAL A 216 12.90 -0.52 1.65
N MET A 217 12.45 -1.74 1.34
CA MET A 217 13.10 -2.98 1.77
C MET A 217 14.52 -3.16 1.20
N ARG A 218 14.90 -2.40 0.16
CA ARG A 218 16.23 -2.44 -0.48
C ARG A 218 17.15 -1.30 -0.05
N LEU A 219 16.61 -0.25 0.58
CA LEU A 219 17.39 0.90 1.02
C LEU A 219 18.02 0.64 2.39
N SER A 220 19.19 1.22 2.62
CA SER A 220 19.77 1.29 3.97
C SER A 220 18.99 2.28 4.83
N GLU A 221 19.09 2.13 6.15
CA GLU A 221 18.54 3.09 7.12
C GLU A 221 19.00 4.53 6.84
N GLU A 222 20.30 4.71 6.56
CA GLU A 222 20.92 6.00 6.26
C GLU A 222 20.31 6.67 5.03
N THR A 223 19.89 5.87 4.04
CA THR A 223 19.31 6.38 2.79
C THR A 223 17.80 6.59 2.92
N PHE A 224 17.12 5.74 3.70
CA PHE A 224 15.68 5.78 3.86
C PHE A 224 15.22 6.86 4.86
N ARG A 225 15.95 7.08 5.96
CA ARG A 225 15.61 8.14 6.95
C ARG A 225 15.37 9.52 6.32
N PRO A 226 16.29 10.09 5.52
CA PRO A 226 16.05 11.38 4.89
C PRO A 226 14.93 11.35 3.84
N LEU A 227 14.71 10.20 3.17
CA LEU A 227 13.59 10.04 2.25
C LEU A 227 12.26 10.10 3.00
N PHE A 228 12.15 9.36 4.11
CA PHE A 228 10.96 9.34 4.95
C PHE A 228 10.64 10.73 5.50
N TYR A 229 11.64 11.49 5.97
CA TYR A 229 11.44 12.87 6.41
C TYR A 229 11.01 13.79 5.27
N THR A 230 11.59 13.64 4.06
CA THR A 230 11.10 14.41 2.90
C THR A 230 9.63 14.10 2.61
N ILE A 231 9.22 12.83 2.72
CA ILE A 231 7.82 12.42 2.49
C ILE A 231 6.90 12.96 3.60
N TYR A 232 7.36 12.94 4.85
CA TYR A 232 6.63 13.54 5.98
C TYR A 232 6.43 15.04 5.79
N GLU A 233 7.49 15.79 5.48
CA GLU A 233 7.42 17.22 5.19
C GLU A 233 6.49 17.50 4.00
N TRP A 234 6.59 16.68 2.94
CA TRP A 234 5.70 16.77 1.80
C TRP A 234 4.23 16.57 2.18
N ALA A 235 3.94 15.69 3.13
CA ALA A 235 2.57 15.39 3.53
C ALA A 235 1.95 16.45 4.45
N VAL A 236 2.77 16.99 5.37
CA VAL A 236 2.31 17.89 6.44
C VAL A 236 2.29 19.35 5.99
N TYR A 237 3.27 19.78 5.20
CA TYR A 237 3.48 21.21 4.90
C TYR A 237 3.01 21.64 3.49
N ASN A 238 2.60 20.71 2.61
CA ASN A 238 2.09 21.08 1.29
C ASN A 238 0.56 21.20 1.25
N GLU A 239 0.07 21.99 0.30
CA GLU A 239 -1.35 22.21 0.03
C GLU A 239 -1.89 21.33 -1.11
N PRO A 240 -3.01 20.60 -0.95
CA PRO A 240 -3.87 20.57 0.24
C PRO A 240 -3.36 19.55 1.29
N PRO A 241 -3.20 19.94 2.57
CA PRO A 241 -2.54 19.10 3.57
C PRO A 241 -3.34 17.84 3.91
N SER A 242 -4.66 17.85 3.76
CA SER A 242 -5.53 16.75 4.19
C SER A 242 -5.40 15.51 3.31
N GLU A 243 -5.44 15.68 2.00
CA GLU A 243 -5.29 14.58 1.04
C GLU A 243 -3.87 13.99 1.11
N TYR A 244 -2.84 14.83 1.22
CA TYR A 244 -1.47 14.33 1.35
C TYR A 244 -1.22 13.64 2.69
N THR A 245 -1.77 14.16 3.78
CA THR A 245 -1.71 13.52 5.09
C THR A 245 -2.41 12.15 5.07
N LEU A 246 -3.57 12.03 4.40
CA LEU A 246 -4.24 10.75 4.21
C LEU A 246 -3.37 9.76 3.43
N THR A 247 -2.86 10.15 2.26
CA THR A 247 -1.94 9.30 1.47
C THR A 247 -0.72 8.88 2.30
N PHE A 248 -0.15 9.79 3.09
CA PHE A 248 0.97 9.51 3.98
C PHE A 248 0.64 8.45 5.04
N TYR A 249 -0.48 8.59 5.76
CA TYR A 249 -0.80 7.63 6.81
C TYR A 249 -1.26 6.25 6.28
N ARG A 250 -1.84 6.20 5.08
CA ARG A 250 -2.04 4.92 4.38
C ARG A 250 -0.70 4.26 4.05
N LEU A 251 0.26 5.05 3.55
CA LEU A 251 1.61 4.59 3.28
C LEU A 251 2.33 4.11 4.55
N THR A 252 2.32 4.89 5.63
CA THR A 252 2.98 4.49 6.90
C THR A 252 2.36 3.24 7.49
N TYR A 253 1.05 3.04 7.31
CA TYR A 253 0.41 1.81 7.76
C TYR A 253 0.96 0.58 7.02
N ILE A 254 1.16 0.66 5.70
CA ILE A 254 1.77 -0.42 4.92
C ILE A 254 3.25 -0.61 5.30
N LEU A 255 4.01 0.48 5.41
CA LEU A 255 5.43 0.41 5.77
C LEU A 255 5.64 -0.17 7.17
N SER A 256 4.81 0.19 8.16
CA SER A 256 4.88 -0.36 9.51
C SER A 256 4.65 -1.89 9.55
N LYS A 257 3.81 -2.43 8.67
CA LYS A 257 3.63 -3.89 8.52
C LYS A 257 4.84 -4.57 7.89
N LYS A 258 5.45 -3.92 6.89
CA LYS A 258 6.57 -4.49 6.11
C LYS A 258 7.88 -4.46 6.88
N LEU A 259 8.21 -3.31 7.48
CA LEU A 259 9.42 -3.10 8.26
C LEU A 259 9.32 -3.59 9.71
N LYS A 260 8.10 -3.75 10.24
CA LYS A 260 7.84 -4.15 11.62
C LYS A 260 8.63 -3.27 12.60
N GLY A 261 9.39 -3.88 13.52
CA GLY A 261 10.17 -3.16 14.53
C GLY A 261 11.18 -2.17 13.96
N LEU A 262 11.68 -2.38 12.73
CA LEU A 262 12.60 -1.42 12.08
C LEU A 262 11.93 -0.08 11.78
N PHE A 263 10.60 -0.04 11.65
CA PHE A 263 9.89 1.22 11.37
C PHE A 263 9.94 2.21 12.56
N THR A 264 10.13 1.71 13.78
CA THR A 264 10.27 2.54 14.99
C THR A 264 11.41 3.54 14.90
N LEU A 265 12.46 3.24 14.11
CA LEU A 265 13.62 4.12 13.90
C LEU A 265 13.30 5.44 13.18
N PHE A 266 12.12 5.54 12.56
CA PHE A 266 11.70 6.70 11.77
C PHE A 266 10.43 7.37 12.31
N ALA A 267 9.66 6.66 13.14
CA ALA A 267 8.32 7.06 13.57
C ALA A 267 8.28 8.13 14.69
N GLY A 268 9.42 8.60 15.20
CA GLY A 268 9.43 9.60 16.28
C GLY A 268 8.63 10.86 15.96
N HIS A 269 8.78 11.40 14.76
CA HIS A 269 8.12 12.66 14.34
C HIS A 269 6.61 12.51 14.11
N ILE A 270 6.11 11.29 13.87
CA ILE A 270 4.69 11.11 13.57
C ILE A 270 3.85 11.03 14.85
N ILE A 271 4.43 10.83 16.04
CA ILE A 271 3.66 10.59 17.29
C ILE A 271 2.80 11.80 17.67
N GLN A 272 3.42 12.97 17.83
CA GLN A 272 2.70 14.20 18.16
C GLN A 272 1.66 14.55 17.08
N HIS A 273 2.06 14.44 15.81
CA HIS A 273 1.19 14.75 14.69
C HIS A 273 -0.05 13.84 14.63
N SER A 274 0.14 12.54 14.90
CA SER A 274 -0.93 11.55 14.97
C SER A 274 -1.92 11.86 16.10
N SER A 275 -1.40 12.17 17.29
CA SER A 275 -2.20 12.56 18.46
C SER A 275 -3.08 13.78 18.16
N ASN A 276 -2.49 14.83 17.57
CA ASN A 276 -3.21 16.05 17.21
C ASN A 276 -4.34 15.77 16.21
N ILE A 277 -4.09 14.96 15.18
CA ILE A 277 -5.12 14.61 14.18
C ILE A 277 -6.25 13.78 14.79
N LEU A 278 -5.93 12.77 15.61
CA LEU A 278 -6.93 11.94 16.26
C LEU A 278 -7.88 12.77 17.13
N ASN A 279 -7.35 13.74 17.87
CA ASN A 279 -8.17 14.67 18.63
C ASN A 279 -9.01 15.57 17.72
N GLN A 280 -8.42 16.12 16.66
CA GLN A 280 -9.10 17.04 15.74
C GLN A 280 -10.27 16.36 14.99
N LEU A 281 -10.13 15.07 14.67
CA LEU A 281 -11.13 14.29 13.94
C LEU A 281 -12.09 13.50 14.85
N ASN A 282 -12.02 13.73 16.17
CA ASN A 282 -12.95 13.12 17.10
C ASN A 282 -14.22 13.96 17.22
N SER A 283 -15.34 13.40 16.76
CA SER A 283 -16.65 14.06 16.82
C SER A 283 -17.13 14.39 18.25
N SER A 284 -16.65 13.67 19.28
CA SER A 284 -16.98 13.95 20.68
C SER A 284 -16.26 15.17 21.25
N LYS A 285 -15.12 15.57 20.65
CA LYS A 285 -14.29 16.70 21.08
C LYS A 285 -14.60 17.93 20.25
N SER A 286 -15.65 18.65 20.63
CA SER A 286 -16.01 19.90 19.97
C SER A 286 -15.12 21.06 20.45
N GLY A 287 -14.17 21.51 19.62
CA GLY A 287 -13.62 22.87 19.70
C GLY A 287 -12.19 23.08 20.21
N GLU A 288 -11.44 22.04 20.59
CA GLU A 288 -10.05 22.18 21.03
C GLU A 288 -9.06 21.84 19.90
N SER A 289 -9.12 22.55 18.77
CA SER A 289 -8.06 22.45 17.75
C SER A 289 -7.06 23.56 17.94
N SER A 290 -5.79 23.20 18.18
CA SER A 290 -4.66 24.13 18.11
C SER A 290 -4.62 24.82 16.73
N ASN A 291 -4.32 26.13 16.71
CA ASN A 291 -4.45 26.99 15.53
C ASN A 291 -3.44 26.71 14.39
N GLU A 292 -2.45 25.84 14.57
CA GLU A 292 -1.34 25.68 13.61
C GLU A 292 -1.63 24.68 12.48
N PHE A 293 -2.50 23.69 12.68
CA PHE A 293 -2.75 22.64 11.69
C PHE A 293 -4.22 22.19 11.68
N LYS A 294 -4.86 22.16 10.51
CA LYS A 294 -6.28 21.80 10.37
C LYS A 294 -6.50 20.83 9.21
N ILE A 295 -6.89 19.60 9.53
CA ILE A 295 -7.45 18.65 8.56
C ILE A 295 -8.84 19.14 8.13
N ASN A 296 -8.99 19.41 6.84
CA ASN A 296 -10.23 19.79 6.19
C ASN A 296 -10.24 19.24 4.75
N PHE A 297 -10.86 18.08 4.58
CA PHE A 297 -11.01 17.47 3.26
C PHE A 297 -11.96 18.28 2.37
N ARG A 298 -11.74 18.23 1.06
CA ARG A 298 -12.66 18.84 0.09
C ARG A 298 -14.05 18.21 0.21
N LYS A 299 -15.11 19.02 0.06
CA LYS A 299 -16.52 18.73 0.41
C LYS A 299 -17.12 17.35 0.01
N LYS A 300 -16.55 16.63 -0.94
CA LYS A 300 -17.05 15.31 -1.36
C LYS A 300 -16.28 14.22 -0.60
N HIS A 301 -16.99 13.28 0.04
CA HIS A 301 -16.40 12.16 0.81
C HIS A 301 -15.57 12.59 2.04
N VAL A 302 -15.97 13.65 2.74
CA VAL A 302 -15.22 14.15 3.91
C VAL A 302 -15.17 13.10 5.01
N GLU A 303 -16.31 12.53 5.40
CA GLU A 303 -16.40 11.53 6.47
C GLU A 303 -15.60 10.25 6.15
N GLU A 304 -15.74 9.72 4.92
CA GLU A 304 -14.97 8.57 4.45
C GLU A 304 -13.45 8.80 4.54
N ASN A 305 -12.97 9.96 4.09
CA ASN A 305 -11.54 10.29 4.13
C ASN A 305 -11.03 10.55 5.55
N GLN A 306 -11.83 11.20 6.42
CA GLN A 306 -11.48 11.39 7.83
C GLN A 306 -11.34 10.05 8.55
N PHE A 307 -12.29 9.16 8.32
CA PHE A 307 -12.29 7.83 8.90
C PHE A 307 -11.11 7.00 8.39
N GLU A 308 -10.80 7.08 7.11
CA GLU A 308 -9.64 6.39 6.54
C GLU A 308 -8.32 6.93 7.10
N LEU A 309 -8.22 8.24 7.32
CA LEU A 309 -7.05 8.85 7.96
C LEU A 309 -6.89 8.36 9.41
N ILE A 310 -7.99 8.32 10.19
CA ILE A 310 -7.98 7.73 11.53
C ILE A 310 -7.51 6.27 11.48
N ASN A 311 -8.01 5.47 10.53
CA ASN A 311 -7.61 4.07 10.37
C ASN A 311 -6.11 3.91 10.05
N GLY A 312 -5.58 4.74 9.16
CA GLY A 312 -4.15 4.77 8.83
C GLY A 312 -3.29 5.11 10.05
N ILE A 313 -3.72 6.08 10.85
CA ILE A 313 -3.04 6.48 12.10
C ILE A 313 -3.08 5.35 13.14
N LEU A 314 -4.28 4.87 13.50
CA LEU A 314 -4.47 3.83 14.51
C LEU A 314 -3.75 2.54 14.12
N GLY A 315 -3.84 2.14 12.84
CA GLY A 315 -3.13 0.99 12.31
C GLY A 315 -1.61 1.15 12.38
N THR A 316 -1.09 2.34 12.06
CA THR A 316 0.35 2.62 12.16
C THR A 316 0.83 2.55 13.61
N ILE A 317 0.13 3.22 14.54
CA ILE A 317 0.48 3.21 15.97
C ILE A 317 0.36 1.80 16.55
N SER A 318 -0.72 1.07 16.24
CA SER A 318 -0.90 -0.30 16.72
C SER A 318 0.27 -1.20 16.30
N ASN A 319 0.74 -1.08 15.06
CA ASN A 319 1.91 -1.83 14.59
C ASN A 319 3.21 -1.38 15.27
N LEU A 320 3.39 -0.08 15.52
CA LEU A 320 4.55 0.43 16.26
C LEU A 320 4.61 -0.17 17.67
N CYS A 321 3.48 -0.21 18.38
CA CYS A 321 3.38 -0.83 19.70
C CYS A 321 3.55 -2.35 19.63
N LEU A 322 2.93 -3.02 18.65
CA LEU A 322 2.98 -4.48 18.50
C LEU A 322 4.39 -5.00 18.23
N PHE A 323 5.17 -4.26 17.44
CA PHE A 323 6.53 -4.63 17.06
C PHE A 323 7.59 -3.89 17.88
N ASP A 324 7.22 -3.28 19.00
CA ASP A 324 8.15 -2.57 19.87
C ASP A 324 9.04 -3.56 20.64
N SER A 325 10.27 -3.75 20.14
CA SER A 325 11.30 -4.53 20.82
C SER A 325 12.36 -3.68 21.51
N VAL A 326 12.37 -2.36 21.29
CA VAL A 326 13.47 -1.46 21.68
C VAL A 326 13.05 -0.41 22.73
N GLY A 327 11.79 -0.43 23.17
CA GLY A 327 11.25 0.58 24.08
C GLY A 327 10.94 1.89 23.34
N PHE A 328 10.42 1.79 22.13
CA PHE A 328 9.97 2.93 21.35
C PHE A 328 8.81 3.66 22.04
N ILE A 329 7.90 2.94 22.70
CA ILE A 329 6.83 3.55 23.50
C ILE A 329 7.38 3.92 24.88
N THR A 330 7.93 5.13 24.97
CA THR A 330 8.32 5.75 26.25
C THR A 330 7.09 6.32 26.97
N ASP A 331 7.21 6.62 28.26
CA ASP A 331 6.17 7.26 29.06
C ASP A 331 5.67 8.55 28.40
N GLU A 332 6.56 9.39 27.89
CA GLU A 332 6.21 10.63 27.17
C GLU A 332 5.31 10.34 25.95
N ARG A 333 5.68 9.34 25.15
CA ARG A 333 4.90 8.96 23.96
C ARG A 333 3.57 8.31 24.34
N PHE A 334 3.55 7.53 25.42
CA PHE A 334 2.32 6.99 25.97
C PHE A 334 1.37 8.12 26.39
N GLN A 335 1.84 9.11 27.14
CA GLN A 335 1.03 10.25 27.58
C GLN A 335 0.46 11.05 26.40
N LEU A 336 1.22 11.18 25.31
CA LEU A 336 0.74 11.84 24.09
C LEU A 336 -0.33 11.04 23.34
N LEU A 337 -0.33 9.71 23.43
CA LEU A 337 -1.15 8.83 22.61
C LEU A 337 -2.38 8.28 23.33
N MET A 338 -2.30 8.06 24.64
CA MET A 338 -3.30 7.32 25.42
C MET A 338 -4.71 7.90 25.26
N MET A 339 -4.92 9.17 25.65
CA MET A 339 -6.24 9.80 25.56
C MET A 339 -6.76 9.93 24.11
N PRO A 340 -5.99 10.45 23.13
CA PRO A 340 -6.46 10.56 21.75
C PRO A 340 -6.93 9.23 21.14
N ILE A 341 -6.32 8.10 21.53
CA ILE A 341 -6.70 6.75 21.07
C ILE A 341 -7.93 6.26 21.83
N VAL A 342 -7.95 6.35 23.16
CA VAL A 342 -9.09 5.89 23.98
C VAL A 342 -10.36 6.66 23.61
N ASP A 343 -10.27 7.96 23.38
CA ASP A 343 -11.41 8.78 23.00
C ASP A 343 -11.98 8.42 21.62
N GLN A 344 -11.26 7.68 20.77
CA GLN A 344 -11.84 7.17 19.52
C GLN A 344 -12.98 6.18 19.76
N MET A 345 -13.07 5.58 20.95
CA MET A 345 -14.22 4.75 21.34
C MET A 345 -15.52 5.55 21.38
N GLU A 346 -15.47 6.88 21.52
CA GLU A 346 -16.65 7.74 21.47
C GLU A 346 -16.80 8.44 20.10
N ASN A 347 -15.92 8.14 19.15
CA ASN A 347 -15.97 8.75 17.84
C ASN A 347 -16.99 8.03 16.93
N LEU A 348 -18.11 8.71 16.66
CA LEU A 348 -19.25 8.13 15.93
C LEU A 348 -19.31 8.53 14.45
N THR A 349 -18.22 9.05 13.90
CA THR A 349 -18.15 9.65 12.55
C THR A 349 -18.49 8.67 11.40
N SER A 350 -18.71 7.36 11.68
CA SER A 350 -19.29 6.40 10.74
C SER A 350 -20.15 5.38 11.50
N ASN A 351 -21.47 5.51 11.40
CA ASN A 351 -22.41 4.75 12.24
C ASN A 351 -22.69 3.33 11.72
N GLU A 352 -22.46 3.05 10.43
CA GLU A 352 -22.93 1.80 9.80
C GLU A 352 -22.13 0.55 10.25
N ASN A 353 -20.84 0.69 10.58
CA ASN A 353 -19.95 -0.43 10.95
C ASN A 353 -19.13 -0.18 12.22
N TYR A 354 -19.68 0.60 13.16
CA TYR A 354 -18.97 1.04 14.37
C TYR A 354 -18.33 -0.12 15.16
N SER A 355 -19.08 -1.20 15.44
CA SER A 355 -18.56 -2.35 16.22
C SER A 355 -17.39 -3.04 15.52
N GLN A 356 -17.50 -3.30 14.21
CA GLN A 356 -16.42 -3.89 13.42
C GLN A 356 -15.19 -2.98 13.39
N TRP A 357 -15.40 -1.66 13.29
CA TRP A 357 -14.31 -0.70 13.29
C TRP A 357 -13.54 -0.68 14.61
N ILE A 358 -14.24 -0.66 15.75
CA ILE A 358 -13.61 -0.75 17.07
C ILE A 358 -12.73 -2.01 17.14
N GLN A 359 -13.28 -3.16 16.75
CA GLN A 359 -12.58 -4.43 16.77
C GLN A 359 -11.37 -4.47 15.82
N GLN A 360 -11.44 -3.80 14.68
CA GLN A 360 -10.39 -3.84 13.66
C GLN A 360 -9.25 -2.83 13.91
N TYR A 361 -9.54 -1.66 14.47
CA TYR A 361 -8.57 -0.56 14.56
C TYR A 361 -8.37 -0.02 15.98
N VAL A 362 -9.44 0.24 16.74
CA VAL A 362 -9.33 0.90 18.06
C VAL A 362 -8.87 -0.08 19.13
N SER A 363 -9.57 -1.21 19.31
CA SER A 363 -9.22 -2.25 20.31
C SER A 363 -7.77 -2.72 20.13
N PRO A 364 -7.31 -3.13 18.94
CA PRO A 364 -5.92 -3.55 18.76
C PRO A 364 -4.90 -2.43 19.04
N CYS A 365 -5.24 -1.17 18.80
CA CYS A 365 -4.35 -0.05 19.09
C CYS A 365 -4.19 0.15 20.61
N ILE A 366 -5.31 0.16 21.35
CA ILE A 366 -5.34 0.24 22.81
C ILE A 366 -4.58 -0.93 23.43
N VAL A 367 -4.94 -2.16 23.05
CA VAL A 367 -4.36 -3.39 23.61
C VAL A 367 -2.85 -3.45 23.38
N ASN A 368 -2.39 -3.09 22.18
CA ASN A 368 -0.96 -3.08 21.89
C ASN A 368 -0.22 -1.93 22.60
N LEU A 369 -0.84 -0.75 22.74
CA LEU A 369 -0.26 0.36 23.52
C LEU A 369 -0.07 -0.02 24.98
N THR A 370 -1.08 -0.63 25.62
CA THR A 370 -0.98 -1.15 26.99
C THR A 370 0.12 -2.19 27.10
N SER A 371 0.17 -3.14 26.16
CA SER A 371 1.19 -4.20 26.17
C SER A 371 2.63 -3.69 25.97
N ALA A 372 2.81 -2.54 25.32
CA ALA A 372 4.13 -1.98 25.02
C ALA A 372 4.81 -1.30 26.24
N THR A 373 4.03 -0.69 27.13
CA THR A 373 4.56 0.09 28.28
C THR A 373 5.09 -0.77 29.42
N LYS A 374 4.62 -2.01 29.60
CA LYS A 374 5.09 -2.98 30.61
C LYS A 374 5.13 -2.47 32.07
N GLU A 375 4.46 -1.36 32.36
CA GLU A 375 4.40 -0.74 33.69
C GLU A 375 2.97 -0.68 34.20
N GLU A 376 2.73 -1.28 35.37
CA GLU A 376 1.38 -1.38 35.95
C GLU A 376 0.75 0.00 36.22
N ALA A 377 1.54 1.02 36.56
CA ALA A 377 1.05 2.38 36.77
C ALA A 377 0.44 2.97 35.48
N LEU A 378 1.08 2.75 34.33
CA LEU A 378 0.56 3.18 33.04
C LEU A 378 -0.63 2.34 32.60
N TRP A 379 -0.64 1.04 32.93
CA TRP A 379 -1.79 0.17 32.69
C TRP A 379 -3.04 0.64 33.43
N ARG A 380 -2.91 0.99 34.73
CA ARG A 380 -4.02 1.56 35.52
C ARG A 380 -4.56 2.84 34.89
N GLN A 381 -3.67 3.74 34.44
CA GLN A 381 -4.09 4.99 33.80
C GLN A 381 -4.96 4.76 32.56
N ILE A 382 -4.49 3.96 31.59
CA ILE A 382 -5.27 3.71 30.36
C ILE A 382 -6.53 2.89 30.65
N HIS A 383 -6.43 1.90 31.54
CA HIS A 383 -7.55 1.04 31.89
C HIS A 383 -8.69 1.80 32.56
N TYR A 384 -8.37 2.69 33.51
CA TYR A 384 -9.37 3.57 34.12
C TYR A 384 -10.10 4.44 33.09
N GLN A 385 -9.37 5.03 32.13
CA GLN A 385 -9.97 5.84 31.07
C GLN A 385 -10.89 5.04 30.15
N ILE A 386 -10.58 3.76 29.91
CA ILE A 386 -11.46 2.85 29.18
C ILE A 386 -12.70 2.53 30.01
N LEU A 387 -12.55 2.22 31.30
CA LEU A 387 -13.68 1.93 32.20
C LEU A 387 -14.66 3.11 32.27
N LEU A 388 -14.19 4.36 32.26
CA LEU A 388 -15.09 5.52 32.21
C LEU A 388 -16.04 5.51 31.00
N LYS A 389 -15.64 4.88 29.88
CA LYS A 389 -16.50 4.76 28.68
C LYS A 389 -17.67 3.79 28.88
N THR A 390 -17.65 2.94 29.91
CA THR A 390 -18.81 2.10 30.27
C THR A 390 -19.99 2.92 30.78
N ARG A 391 -19.80 4.20 31.14
CA ARG A 391 -20.88 5.09 31.57
C ARG A 391 -21.42 5.98 30.45
N SER A 392 -21.04 5.72 29.19
CA SER A 392 -21.58 6.43 28.05
C SER A 392 -23.10 6.26 27.95
N ASP A 393 -23.82 7.32 27.55
CA ASP A 393 -25.27 7.25 27.27
C ASP A 393 -25.60 6.25 26.15
N LEU A 394 -24.63 5.99 25.27
CA LEU A 394 -24.80 5.14 24.10
C LEU A 394 -24.45 3.68 24.42
N SER A 395 -25.44 2.79 24.37
CA SER A 395 -25.26 1.35 24.63
C SER A 395 -24.19 0.71 23.73
N LYS A 396 -24.08 1.13 22.46
CA LYS A 396 -23.03 0.66 21.56
C LYS A 396 -21.60 0.99 22.03
N VAL A 397 -21.40 2.13 22.69
CA VAL A 397 -20.09 2.52 23.25
C VAL A 397 -19.80 1.68 24.48
N ARG A 398 -20.80 1.47 25.36
CA ARG A 398 -20.67 0.58 26.53
C ARG A 398 -20.33 -0.86 26.11
N LEU A 399 -21.03 -1.39 25.11
CA LEU A 399 -20.78 -2.73 24.54
C LEU A 399 -19.37 -2.83 23.94
N ALA A 400 -18.95 -1.85 23.14
CA ALA A 400 -17.59 -1.80 22.59
C ALA A 400 -16.53 -1.75 23.71
N THR A 401 -16.81 -1.01 24.79
CA THR A 401 -15.93 -0.91 25.95
C THR A 401 -15.76 -2.26 26.64
N LEU A 402 -16.83 -3.00 26.88
CA LEU A 402 -16.76 -4.37 27.42
C LEU A 402 -15.84 -5.27 26.59
N HIS A 403 -15.93 -5.20 25.26
CA HIS A 403 -15.06 -5.99 24.40
C HIS A 403 -13.59 -5.53 24.45
N VAL A 404 -13.30 -4.24 24.53
CA VAL A 404 -11.92 -3.74 24.70
C VAL A 404 -11.34 -4.22 26.05
N VAL A 405 -12.13 -4.18 27.12
CA VAL A 405 -11.71 -4.67 28.44
C VAL A 405 -11.45 -6.18 28.39
N GLN A 406 -12.30 -6.94 27.69
CA GLN A 406 -12.09 -8.38 27.45
C GLN A 406 -10.79 -8.66 26.67
N ASP A 407 -10.51 -7.89 25.62
CA ASP A 407 -9.29 -8.06 24.84
C ASP A 407 -8.05 -7.72 25.68
N LEU A 408 -8.14 -6.71 26.55
CA LEU A 408 -7.09 -6.35 27.49
C LEU A 408 -6.85 -7.44 28.54
N SER A 409 -7.89 -8.01 29.14
CA SER A 409 -7.73 -9.09 30.13
C SER A 409 -7.06 -10.30 29.50
N ARG A 410 -7.47 -10.69 28.28
CA ARG A 410 -6.82 -11.77 27.51
C ARG A 410 -5.37 -11.46 27.19
N LYS A 411 -5.05 -10.21 26.82
CA LYS A 411 -3.69 -9.80 26.46
C LYS A 411 -2.74 -9.79 27.66
N LEU A 412 -3.19 -9.26 28.79
CA LEU A 412 -2.39 -9.15 30.02
C LEU A 412 -2.35 -10.47 30.80
N GLY A 413 -3.34 -11.34 30.63
CA GLY A 413 -3.44 -12.61 31.34
C GLY A 413 -3.50 -12.40 32.85
N MET A 414 -2.71 -13.17 33.60
CA MET A 414 -2.61 -13.05 35.06
C MET A 414 -2.22 -11.65 35.54
N ASN A 415 -1.49 -10.88 34.72
CA ASN A 415 -1.08 -9.53 35.10
C ASN A 415 -2.27 -8.54 35.16
N TYR A 416 -3.44 -8.92 34.63
CA TYR A 416 -4.67 -8.13 34.76
C TYR A 416 -5.20 -8.10 36.21
N GLN A 417 -4.79 -9.02 37.08
CA GLN A 417 -5.29 -9.13 38.45
C GLN A 417 -5.14 -7.83 39.26
N GLY A 418 -4.04 -7.09 39.05
CA GLY A 418 -3.80 -5.79 39.70
C GLY A 418 -4.78 -4.68 39.29
N LEU A 419 -5.49 -4.85 38.16
CA LEU A 419 -6.46 -3.90 37.62
C LEU A 419 -7.92 -4.24 37.99
N LEU A 420 -8.17 -5.45 38.49
CA LEU A 420 -9.53 -5.91 38.84
C LEU A 420 -10.21 -5.03 39.87
N PRO A 421 -9.59 -4.62 40.99
CA PRO A 421 -10.29 -3.86 42.03
C PRO A 421 -10.93 -2.58 41.50
N GLU A 422 -10.29 -1.93 40.52
CA GLU A 422 -10.80 -0.73 39.87
C GLU A 422 -11.91 -1.03 38.85
N ALA A 423 -11.91 -2.23 38.25
CA ALA A 423 -12.90 -2.66 37.26
C ALA A 423 -14.22 -3.16 37.86
N ILE A 424 -14.17 -3.80 39.03
CA ILE A 424 -15.31 -4.47 39.67
C ILE A 424 -16.54 -3.53 39.81
N PRO A 425 -16.41 -2.28 40.32
CA PRO A 425 -17.57 -1.39 40.44
C PRO A 425 -18.23 -1.09 39.10
N PHE A 426 -17.44 -0.90 38.03
CA PHE A 426 -17.98 -0.64 36.69
C PHE A 426 -18.64 -1.88 36.09
N MET A 427 -18.10 -3.07 36.33
CA MET A 427 -18.74 -4.31 35.88
C MET A 427 -20.04 -4.58 36.62
N ALA A 428 -20.10 -4.31 37.93
CA ALA A 428 -21.31 -4.44 38.73
C ALA A 428 -22.42 -3.52 38.21
N GLU A 429 -22.09 -2.26 37.89
CA GLU A 429 -23.03 -1.33 37.23
C GLU A 429 -23.55 -1.88 35.89
N LEU A 430 -22.68 -2.50 35.08
CA LEU A 430 -23.07 -3.05 33.77
C LEU A 430 -23.83 -4.39 33.85
N MET A 431 -23.73 -5.12 34.96
CA MET A 431 -24.57 -6.30 35.23
C MET A 431 -26.03 -5.92 35.46
N GLU A 432 -26.31 -4.65 35.73
CA GLU A 432 -27.65 -4.09 35.86
C GLU A 432 -27.97 -3.08 34.72
N ASP A 433 -27.27 -3.18 33.58
CA ASP A 433 -27.47 -2.25 32.46
C ASP A 433 -28.89 -2.37 31.88
N PRO A 434 -29.58 -1.27 31.57
CA PRO A 434 -30.93 -1.31 30.99
C PRO A 434 -30.98 -1.92 29.58
N ASN A 435 -29.84 -2.10 28.91
CA ASN A 435 -29.74 -2.76 27.62
C ASN A 435 -29.34 -4.25 27.79
N ASP A 436 -30.27 -5.15 27.48
CA ASP A 436 -30.07 -6.61 27.57
C ASP A 436 -28.77 -7.13 26.91
N GLU A 437 -28.33 -6.54 25.80
CA GLU A 437 -27.13 -6.99 25.08
C GLU A 437 -25.86 -6.62 25.84
N VAL A 438 -25.84 -5.43 26.46
CA VAL A 438 -24.74 -4.98 27.33
C VAL A 438 -24.67 -5.86 28.57
N GLU A 439 -25.80 -6.07 29.25
CA GLU A 439 -25.90 -6.92 30.44
C GLU A 439 -25.39 -8.35 30.16
N LYS A 440 -25.91 -9.00 29.11
CA LYS A 440 -25.49 -10.36 28.72
C LYS A 440 -24.02 -10.41 28.34
N THR A 441 -23.50 -9.35 27.73
CA THR A 441 -22.09 -9.29 27.36
C THR A 441 -21.21 -9.09 28.58
N CYS A 442 -21.61 -8.29 29.56
CA CYS A 442 -20.90 -8.12 30.83
C CYS A 442 -20.69 -9.48 31.52
N HIS A 443 -21.77 -10.25 31.69
CA HIS A 443 -21.69 -11.60 32.27
C HIS A 443 -20.74 -12.53 31.50
N ARG A 444 -20.78 -12.50 30.15
CA ARG A 444 -19.86 -13.29 29.32
C ARG A 444 -18.40 -12.87 29.48
N VAL A 445 -18.14 -11.57 29.60
CA VAL A 445 -16.80 -11.01 29.79
C VAL A 445 -16.24 -11.41 31.16
N ILE A 446 -17.06 -11.37 32.22
CA ILE A 446 -16.66 -11.83 33.56
C ILE A 446 -16.25 -13.30 33.53
N ILE A 447 -17.05 -14.18 32.91
CA ILE A 447 -16.71 -15.62 32.79
C ILE A 447 -15.41 -15.83 32.00
N ASP A 448 -15.20 -15.06 30.93
CA ASP A 448 -13.96 -15.13 30.14
C ASP A 448 -12.73 -14.64 30.93
N MET A 449 -12.91 -13.63 31.80
CA MET A 449 -11.88 -13.18 32.73
C MET A 449 -11.58 -14.23 33.80
N GLU A 450 -12.58 -14.86 34.41
CA GLU A 450 -12.40 -15.97 35.36
C GLU A 450 -11.58 -17.10 34.74
N SER A 451 -11.90 -17.46 33.49
CA SER A 451 -11.13 -18.45 32.71
C SER A 451 -9.69 -18.03 32.47
N THR A 452 -9.45 -16.75 32.19
CA THR A 452 -8.11 -16.20 31.93
C THR A 452 -7.26 -16.12 33.20
N LEU A 453 -7.88 -15.83 34.34
CA LEU A 453 -7.23 -15.64 35.65
C LEU A 453 -7.13 -16.94 36.47
N GLY A 454 -7.96 -17.93 36.17
CA GLY A 454 -8.01 -19.20 36.89
C GLY A 454 -8.65 -19.13 38.29
N GLU A 455 -9.34 -18.04 38.62
CA GLU A 455 -10.08 -17.85 39.88
C GLU A 455 -11.49 -17.33 39.62
N SER A 456 -12.41 -17.59 40.54
CA SER A 456 -13.76 -17.01 40.45
C SER A 456 -13.74 -15.56 40.89
N LEU A 457 -14.43 -14.71 40.13
CA LEU A 457 -14.58 -13.29 40.42
C LEU A 457 -15.81 -13.00 41.30
N GLN A 458 -16.65 -14.00 41.58
CA GLN A 458 -17.89 -13.83 42.36
C GLN A 458 -17.65 -13.24 43.76
N ASP A 459 -16.55 -13.60 44.41
CA ASP A 459 -16.21 -13.11 45.74
C ASP A 459 -15.99 -11.59 45.77
N TYR A 460 -15.54 -11.00 44.66
CA TYR A 460 -15.34 -9.54 44.54
C TYR A 460 -16.64 -8.77 44.33
N PHE A 461 -17.71 -9.41 43.83
CA PHE A 461 -19.01 -8.77 43.64
C PHE A 461 -19.91 -8.88 44.88
N ASN A 462 -19.57 -9.76 45.81
CA ASN A 462 -20.29 -9.99 47.06
C ASN A 462 -19.68 -9.24 48.26
N SER A 463 -18.53 -8.59 48.08
CA SER A 463 -17.80 -7.77 49.06
C SER A 463 -18.13 -6.29 48.88
#